data_AF-A0ABD5LT30-F1
#
_entry.id   AF-A0ABD5LT30-F1
#
_cell.length_a   1.000
_cell.length_b   1.000
_cell.length_c   1.000
_cell.angle_alpha   90.00
_cell.angle_beta   90.00
_cell.angle_gamma   90.00
#
_symmetry.space_group_name_H-M   'P 1'
#
loop_
_entity.id
_entity.type
_entity.pdbx_description
1 polymer ?
#
loop_
_entity_poly.entity_id
_entity_poly.type
_entity_poly.pdbx_seq_one_letter_code
_entity_poly.pdbx_strand_id
1 'polypeptide(L)'
;MSSAAYKQIITASAQDRLDLFLATANRLGAPVGNVEKDFWVCWTLNALYHERPTGAPRLLFKGGTSLSKAYGLIQRFSEDIDITVFRDDLDEAAGFELAVEGVTTVEATRTFWDKIVIAHGLRRWYERRGVLRQEGQRVSRHYYDLHCLLQSEAGQTAITDLDLGADCVRHARMFFDRPDYDLASALPGSFAIEPVTGMVEALRADYANTTAMIFGAAPAFDDVLASAQRIERILNDPEIASSGTHDARNQD
;
A
#
# COMPACT_ATOMS: atom_id res chain seq x y z
N MET A 1 -6.74 -28.87 11.91
CA MET A 1 -8.12 -29.28 11.55
C MET A 1 -8.09 -29.95 10.19
N SER A 2 -9.04 -30.85 9.88
CA SER A 2 -9.17 -31.41 8.53
C SER A 2 -10.03 -30.51 7.64
N SER A 3 -9.92 -30.69 6.32
CA SER A 3 -10.83 -30.05 5.33
C SER A 3 -12.31 -30.25 5.65
N ALA A 4 -12.69 -31.44 6.10
CA ALA A 4 -14.08 -31.73 6.47
C ALA A 4 -14.55 -30.89 7.68
N ALA A 5 -13.68 -30.72 8.68
CA ALA A 5 -13.98 -29.91 9.86
C ALA A 5 -14.14 -28.42 9.50
N TYR A 6 -13.30 -27.90 8.59
CA TYR A 6 -13.48 -26.55 8.08
C TYR A 6 -14.82 -26.39 7.36
N LYS A 7 -15.16 -27.33 6.46
CA LYS A 7 -16.44 -27.31 5.74
C LYS A 7 -17.62 -27.28 6.69
N GLN A 8 -17.62 -28.14 7.71
CA GLN A 8 -18.69 -28.18 8.73
C GLN A 8 -18.89 -26.82 9.40
N ILE A 9 -17.81 -26.17 9.85
CA ILE A 9 -17.88 -24.86 10.50
C ILE A 9 -18.36 -23.80 9.51
N ILE A 10 -17.82 -23.77 8.28
CA ILE A 10 -18.18 -22.77 7.26
C ILE A 10 -19.66 -22.89 6.88
N THR A 11 -20.20 -24.11 6.79
CA THR A 11 -21.61 -24.36 6.47
C THR A 11 -22.57 -24.20 7.66
N ALA A 12 -22.06 -24.04 8.88
CA ALA A 12 -22.89 -23.83 10.05
C ALA A 12 -23.60 -22.47 10.00
N SER A 13 -24.65 -22.31 10.80
CA SER A 13 -25.38 -21.04 10.89
C SER A 13 -24.45 -19.92 11.39
N ALA A 14 -24.78 -18.66 11.06
CA ALA A 14 -23.99 -17.53 11.54
C ALA A 14 -23.91 -17.50 13.08
N GLN A 15 -24.99 -17.90 13.77
CA GLN A 15 -25.03 -17.98 15.23
C GLN A 15 -24.10 -19.08 15.75
N ASP A 16 -24.17 -20.29 15.21
CA ASP A 16 -23.32 -21.40 15.67
C ASP A 16 -21.83 -21.11 15.46
N ARG A 17 -21.47 -20.48 14.33
CA ARG A 17 -20.09 -20.05 14.06
C ARG A 17 -19.63 -19.00 15.06
N LEU A 18 -20.49 -18.00 15.33
CA LEU A 18 -20.19 -16.95 16.30
C LEU A 18 -20.01 -17.54 17.71
N ASP A 19 -20.89 -18.44 18.13
CA ASP A 19 -20.82 -19.10 19.44
C ASP A 19 -19.53 -19.92 19.58
N LEU A 20 -19.11 -20.62 18.52
CA LEU A 20 -17.84 -21.34 18.47
C LEU A 20 -16.63 -20.39 18.60
N PHE A 21 -16.65 -19.26 17.89
CA PHE A 21 -15.57 -18.28 17.97
C PHE A 21 -15.53 -17.61 19.33
N LEU A 22 -16.68 -17.26 19.92
CA LEU A 22 -16.78 -16.70 21.27
C LEU A 22 -16.26 -17.67 22.34
N ALA A 23 -16.65 -18.95 22.27
CA ALA A 23 -16.16 -19.97 23.19
C ALA A 23 -14.63 -20.12 23.11
N THR A 24 -14.09 -20.09 21.89
CA THR A 24 -12.64 -20.17 21.64
C THR A 24 -11.92 -18.91 22.12
N ALA A 25 -12.48 -17.73 21.86
CA ALA A 25 -11.96 -16.44 22.30
C ALA A 25 -11.86 -16.34 23.83
N ASN A 26 -12.92 -16.77 24.53
CA ASN A 26 -12.95 -16.83 25.99
C ASN A 26 -11.88 -17.78 26.55
N ARG A 27 -11.68 -18.94 25.92
CA ARG A 27 -10.65 -19.90 26.34
C ARG A 27 -9.24 -19.37 26.14
N LEU A 28 -9.00 -18.62 25.07
CA LEU A 28 -7.67 -18.10 24.71
C LEU A 28 -7.37 -16.74 25.34
N GLY A 29 -8.35 -16.08 25.97
CA GLY A 29 -8.19 -14.71 26.45
C GLY A 29 -7.94 -13.72 25.31
N ALA A 30 -8.59 -13.92 24.16
CA ALA A 30 -8.37 -13.17 22.94
C ALA A 30 -9.64 -12.47 22.45
N PRO A 31 -9.54 -11.36 21.70
CA PRO A 31 -10.70 -10.79 21.00
C PRO A 31 -11.29 -11.79 19.99
N VAL A 32 -12.62 -11.92 19.96
CA VAL A 32 -13.32 -12.84 19.05
C VAL A 32 -12.99 -12.61 17.58
N GLY A 33 -12.83 -11.34 17.17
CA GLY A 33 -12.44 -10.99 15.81
C GLY A 33 -11.06 -11.54 15.42
N ASN A 34 -10.13 -11.67 16.37
CA ASN A 34 -8.81 -12.27 16.10
C ASN A 34 -8.92 -13.78 15.89
N VAL A 35 -9.78 -14.45 16.66
CA VAL A 35 -10.04 -15.89 16.50
C VAL A 35 -10.71 -16.18 15.17
N GLU A 36 -11.70 -15.38 14.81
CA GLU A 36 -12.38 -15.50 13.52
C GLU A 36 -11.41 -15.28 12.35
N LYS A 37 -10.63 -14.19 12.38
CA LYS A 37 -9.59 -13.93 11.38
C LYS A 37 -8.60 -15.11 11.26
N ASP A 38 -8.13 -15.63 12.39
CA ASP A 38 -7.20 -16.76 12.42
C ASP A 38 -7.79 -18.04 11.85
N PHE A 39 -9.08 -18.30 12.11
CA PHE A 39 -9.82 -19.40 11.52
C PHE A 39 -9.80 -19.31 9.99
N TRP A 40 -10.14 -18.14 9.44
CA TRP A 40 -10.14 -17.91 8.00
C TRP A 40 -8.74 -18.06 7.39
N VAL A 41 -7.70 -17.54 8.05
CA VAL A 41 -6.31 -17.73 7.62
C VAL A 41 -5.95 -19.22 7.54
N CYS A 42 -6.24 -19.98 8.59
CA CYS A 42 -5.93 -21.41 8.62
C CYS A 42 -6.74 -22.19 7.59
N TRP A 43 -7.99 -21.82 7.36
CA TRP A 43 -8.82 -22.41 6.30
C TRP A 43 -8.25 -22.11 4.91
N THR A 44 -7.86 -20.86 4.62
CA THR A 44 -7.28 -20.47 3.33
C THR A 44 -5.98 -21.24 3.07
N LEU A 45 -5.11 -21.38 4.08
CA LEU A 45 -3.91 -22.21 3.96
C LEU A 45 -4.26 -23.68 3.69
N ASN A 46 -5.27 -24.23 4.38
CA ASN A 46 -5.73 -25.59 4.11
C ASN A 46 -6.24 -25.75 2.66
N ALA A 47 -7.05 -24.81 2.18
CA ALA A 47 -7.56 -24.82 0.81
C ALA A 47 -6.40 -24.77 -0.22
N LEU A 48 -5.42 -23.89 0.00
CA LEU A 48 -4.30 -23.67 -0.92
C LEU A 48 -3.28 -24.82 -0.93
N TYR A 49 -3.08 -25.53 0.17
CA TYR A 49 -2.05 -26.57 0.26
C TYR A 49 -2.60 -28.01 0.25
N HIS A 50 -3.91 -28.18 0.47
CA HIS A 50 -4.53 -29.51 0.58
C HIS A 50 -5.76 -29.75 -0.30
N GLU A 51 -6.39 -28.71 -0.86
CA GLU A 51 -7.63 -28.87 -1.66
C GLU A 51 -7.47 -28.49 -3.14
N ARG A 52 -6.24 -28.20 -3.59
CA ARG A 52 -5.98 -27.85 -4.99
C ARG A 52 -5.92 -29.08 -5.90
N PRO A 53 -6.38 -28.96 -7.16
CA PRO A 53 -6.36 -30.07 -8.11
C PRO A 53 -4.93 -30.49 -8.46
N THR A 54 -4.76 -31.76 -8.82
CA THR A 54 -3.50 -32.28 -9.35
C THR A 54 -3.09 -31.51 -10.60
N GLY A 55 -1.83 -31.06 -10.67
CA GLY A 55 -1.31 -30.23 -11.76
C GLY A 55 -1.43 -28.72 -11.53
N ALA A 56 -1.99 -28.28 -10.41
CA ALA A 56 -1.97 -26.86 -10.06
C ALA A 56 -0.53 -26.38 -9.72
N PRO A 57 -0.16 -25.13 -10.04
CA PRO A 57 1.18 -24.60 -9.80
C PRO A 57 1.63 -24.75 -8.35
N ARG A 58 2.88 -25.13 -8.08
CA ARG A 58 3.37 -25.25 -6.71
C ARG A 58 3.33 -23.89 -6.01
N LEU A 59 3.07 -23.94 -4.71
CA LEU A 59 3.03 -22.77 -3.83
C LEU A 59 4.08 -22.94 -2.73
N LEU A 60 4.68 -21.83 -2.31
CA LEU A 60 5.56 -21.76 -1.14
C LEU A 60 5.03 -20.72 -0.16
N PHE A 61 4.73 -21.17 1.06
CA PHE A 61 4.24 -20.34 2.14
C PHE A 61 5.41 -19.71 2.89
N LYS A 62 5.41 -18.38 3.01
CA LYS A 62 6.51 -17.60 3.59
C LYS A 62 5.99 -16.60 4.62
N GLY A 63 6.85 -15.66 4.98
CA GLY A 63 6.49 -14.50 5.81
C GLY A 63 6.36 -14.81 7.29
N GLY A 64 5.97 -13.79 8.05
CA GLY A 64 5.86 -13.88 9.51
C GLY A 64 4.80 -14.88 9.99
N THR A 65 3.78 -15.15 9.17
CA THR A 65 2.71 -16.11 9.49
C THR A 65 3.19 -17.56 9.40
N SER A 66 4.18 -17.85 8.54
CA SER A 66 4.78 -19.19 8.50
C SER A 66 5.45 -19.57 9.83
N LEU A 67 6.03 -18.59 10.55
CA LEU A 67 6.67 -18.81 11.85
C LEU A 67 5.68 -19.29 12.91
N SER A 68 4.43 -18.81 12.88
CA SER A 68 3.38 -19.26 13.81
C SER A 68 2.69 -20.54 13.32
N LYS A 69 2.36 -20.64 12.02
CA LYS A 69 1.49 -21.71 11.49
C LYS A 69 2.20 -22.96 11.02
N ALA A 70 3.42 -22.84 10.49
CA ALA A 70 4.19 -23.98 9.99
C ALA A 70 5.25 -24.43 11.01
N TYR A 71 5.92 -23.46 11.67
CA TYR A 71 7.03 -23.76 12.58
C TYR A 71 6.66 -23.71 14.08
N GLY A 72 5.55 -23.06 14.45
CA GLY A 72 5.14 -22.91 15.86
C GLY A 72 6.11 -22.10 16.73
N LEU A 73 7.00 -21.31 16.13
CA LEU A 73 8.06 -20.56 16.82
C LEU A 73 7.54 -19.34 17.57
N ILE A 74 6.40 -18.80 17.15
CA ILE A 74 5.77 -17.63 17.78
C ILE A 74 4.28 -17.90 18.01
N GLN A 75 3.78 -17.45 19.16
CA GLN A 75 2.39 -17.63 19.59
C GLN A 75 1.65 -16.30 19.48
N ARG A 76 1.30 -15.90 18.25
CA ARG A 76 0.51 -14.70 17.96
C ARG A 76 -0.46 -14.93 16.82
N PHE A 77 -1.56 -14.19 16.82
CA PHE A 77 -2.43 -14.08 15.65
C PHE A 77 -1.71 -13.42 14.49
N SER A 78 -2.09 -13.82 13.29
CA SER A 78 -1.52 -13.33 12.04
C SER A 78 -2.65 -13.07 11.06
N GLU A 79 -2.57 -11.95 10.34
CA GLU A 79 -3.59 -11.52 9.38
C GLU A 79 -3.15 -11.81 7.94
N ASP A 80 -1.85 -11.70 7.67
CA ASP A 80 -1.30 -11.81 6.32
C ASP A 80 -1.00 -13.26 5.90
N ILE A 81 -1.17 -13.57 4.62
CA ILE A 81 -0.75 -14.84 3.99
C ILE A 81 0.20 -14.53 2.83
N ASP A 82 1.49 -14.78 3.04
CA ASP A 82 2.53 -14.57 2.02
C ASP A 82 2.78 -15.86 1.22
N ILE A 83 2.44 -15.86 -0.07
CA ILE A 83 2.60 -17.03 -0.95
C ILE A 83 3.41 -16.67 -2.19
N THR A 84 4.37 -17.54 -2.53
CA THR A 84 5.07 -17.52 -3.82
C THR A 84 4.55 -18.65 -4.72
N VAL A 85 4.26 -18.35 -5.99
CA VAL A 85 3.95 -19.35 -7.03
C VAL A 85 5.23 -19.68 -7.79
N PHE A 86 5.51 -20.96 -8.05
CA PHE A 86 6.67 -21.36 -8.84
C PHE A 86 6.41 -21.10 -10.33
N ARG A 87 7.30 -20.30 -10.94
CA ARG A 87 7.17 -19.86 -12.34
C ARG A 87 7.19 -21.02 -13.33
N ASP A 88 8.03 -22.04 -13.08
CA ASP A 88 8.20 -23.20 -13.97
C ASP A 88 6.90 -24.02 -14.15
N ASP A 89 5.93 -23.83 -13.25
CA ASP A 89 4.65 -24.54 -13.28
C ASP A 89 3.53 -23.71 -13.95
N LEU A 90 3.86 -22.54 -14.50
CA LEU A 90 2.94 -21.69 -15.27
C LEU A 90 3.24 -21.93 -16.75
N ASP A 91 2.28 -22.50 -17.49
CA ASP A 91 2.39 -22.66 -18.95
C ASP A 91 2.64 -21.29 -19.59
N GLU A 92 3.83 -21.07 -20.16
CA GLU A 92 4.17 -19.82 -20.83
C GLU A 92 3.30 -19.64 -22.09
N ALA A 93 2.29 -18.78 -21.99
CA ALA A 93 1.72 -18.09 -23.14
C ALA A 93 1.15 -16.73 -22.71
N ALA A 94 1.37 -15.75 -23.60
CA ALA A 94 0.74 -14.44 -23.68
C ALA A 94 1.40 -13.28 -22.91
N GLY A 95 1.49 -12.15 -23.62
CA GLY A 95 1.98 -10.88 -23.09
C GLY A 95 1.29 -10.52 -21.78
N PHE A 96 2.04 -9.87 -20.91
CA PHE A 96 1.62 -9.51 -19.56
C PHE A 96 0.41 -8.57 -19.56
N GLU A 97 -0.80 -9.12 -19.62
CA GLU A 97 -2.00 -8.44 -19.18
C GLU A 97 -2.30 -8.90 -17.74
N LEU A 98 -1.67 -8.19 -16.80
CA LEU A 98 -1.84 -8.42 -15.35
C LEU A 98 -3.11 -7.74 -14.80
N ALA A 99 -3.99 -7.26 -15.68
CA ALA A 99 -5.23 -6.61 -15.31
C ALA A 99 -6.22 -7.64 -14.78
N VAL A 100 -6.86 -7.34 -13.65
CA VAL A 100 -7.97 -8.13 -13.10
C VAL A 100 -9.25 -7.33 -13.31
N GLU A 101 -10.14 -7.82 -14.15
CA GLU A 101 -11.42 -7.16 -14.44
C GLU A 101 -12.44 -7.34 -13.29
N GLY A 102 -13.40 -6.41 -13.17
CA GLY A 102 -14.54 -6.53 -12.25
C GLY A 102 -14.21 -6.27 -10.77
N VAL A 103 -13.07 -5.66 -10.47
CA VAL A 103 -12.67 -5.29 -9.11
C VAL A 103 -13.02 -3.83 -8.83
N THR A 104 -13.75 -3.57 -7.75
CA THR A 104 -13.93 -2.20 -7.25
C THR A 104 -12.61 -1.71 -6.66
N THR A 105 -12.00 -0.70 -7.29
CA THR A 105 -10.74 -0.10 -6.85
C THR A 105 -10.90 1.37 -6.49
N VAL A 106 -9.95 1.90 -5.73
CA VAL A 106 -9.81 3.35 -5.59
C VAL A 106 -9.42 3.94 -6.95
N GLU A 107 -10.00 5.08 -7.31
CA GLU A 107 -9.68 5.80 -8.54
C GLU A 107 -8.20 6.14 -8.63
N ALA A 108 -7.64 6.10 -9.85
CA ALA A 108 -6.23 6.44 -10.07
C ALA A 108 -5.92 7.90 -9.74
N THR A 109 -6.89 8.80 -9.91
CA THR A 109 -6.79 10.23 -9.55
C THR A 109 -6.62 10.42 -8.04
N ARG A 110 -7.40 9.67 -7.24
CA ARG A 110 -7.26 9.63 -5.78
C ARG A 110 -5.92 9.05 -5.36
N THR A 111 -5.50 7.97 -6.01
CA THR A 111 -4.21 7.33 -5.77
C THR A 111 -3.05 8.29 -6.02
N PHE A 112 -3.11 9.11 -7.08
CA PHE A 112 -2.11 10.14 -7.37
C PHE A 112 -1.94 11.12 -6.20
N TRP A 113 -3.06 11.63 -5.67
CA TRP A 113 -3.03 12.51 -4.50
C TRP A 113 -2.54 11.83 -3.23
N ASP A 114 -2.94 10.58 -2.96
CA ASP A 114 -2.40 9.83 -1.82
C ASP A 114 -0.87 9.69 -1.92
N LYS A 115 -0.33 9.52 -3.15
CA LYS A 115 1.13 9.47 -3.38
C LYS A 115 1.80 10.83 -3.20
N ILE A 116 1.17 11.94 -3.60
CA ILE A 116 1.66 13.30 -3.32
C ILE A 116 1.78 13.52 -1.81
N VAL A 117 0.75 13.17 -1.04
CA VAL A 117 0.74 13.34 0.42
C VAL A 117 1.82 12.48 1.07
N ILE A 118 2.02 11.24 0.60
CA ILE A 118 3.11 10.38 1.06
C ILE A 118 4.47 10.99 0.75
N ALA A 119 4.69 11.47 -0.48
CA ALA A 119 5.94 12.11 -0.87
C ALA A 119 6.23 13.34 -0.01
N HIS A 120 5.23 14.19 0.24
CA HIS A 120 5.31 15.32 1.18
C HIS A 120 5.77 14.87 2.56
N GLY A 121 5.07 13.91 3.15
CA GLY A 121 5.42 13.39 4.46
C GLY A 121 6.83 12.83 4.53
N LEU A 122 7.25 12.03 3.55
CA LEU A 122 8.59 11.43 3.50
C LEU A 122 9.69 12.47 3.33
N ARG A 123 9.43 13.50 2.55
CA ARG A 123 10.35 14.60 2.32
C ARG A 123 10.50 15.49 3.56
N ARG A 124 9.41 15.74 4.30
CA ARG A 124 9.42 16.44 5.62
C ARG A 124 10.09 15.60 6.71
N TRP A 125 9.86 14.29 6.69
CA TRP A 125 10.53 13.35 7.57
C TRP A 125 12.05 13.43 7.41
N TYR A 126 12.53 13.40 6.16
CA TYR A 126 13.98 13.46 5.89
C TYR A 126 14.59 14.78 6.39
N GLU A 127 13.94 15.92 6.16
CA GLU A 127 14.40 17.21 6.70
C GLU A 127 14.57 17.20 8.23
N ARG A 128 13.64 16.57 8.94
CA ARG A 128 13.64 16.55 10.41
C ARG A 128 14.58 15.50 10.99
N ARG A 129 14.76 14.37 10.30
CA ARG A 129 15.48 13.19 10.83
C ARG A 129 16.84 12.95 10.19
N GLY A 130 17.12 13.55 9.03
CA GLY A 130 18.35 13.36 8.26
C GLY A 130 18.51 11.97 7.65
N VAL A 131 17.47 11.12 7.73
CA VAL A 131 17.48 9.74 7.24
C VAL A 131 16.16 9.39 6.57
N LEU A 132 16.20 8.49 5.58
CA LEU A 132 14.97 7.95 5.00
C LEU A 132 14.19 7.14 6.05
N ARG A 133 12.88 7.16 5.95
CA ARG A 133 12.01 6.33 6.78
C ARG A 133 12.27 4.84 6.48
N GLN A 134 12.08 3.97 7.48
CA GLN A 134 12.24 2.51 7.35
C GLN A 134 13.59 2.11 6.73
N GLU A 135 14.67 2.79 7.14
CA GLU A 135 16.03 2.52 6.64
C GLU A 135 16.15 2.65 5.11
N GLY A 136 15.29 3.47 4.51
CA GLY A 136 15.28 3.71 3.07
C GLY A 136 14.56 2.66 2.25
N GLN A 137 14.04 1.60 2.85
CA GLN A 137 13.37 0.55 2.09
C GLN A 137 12.02 1.01 1.54
N ARG A 138 11.79 0.76 0.24
CA ARG A 138 10.49 0.94 -0.44
C ARG A 138 10.01 2.40 -0.45
N VAL A 139 10.93 3.36 -0.38
CA VAL A 139 10.63 4.80 -0.42
C VAL A 139 10.59 5.29 -1.87
N SER A 140 11.60 4.94 -2.65
CA SER A 140 11.77 5.31 -4.07
C SER A 140 10.61 4.87 -4.96
N ARG A 141 9.93 3.75 -4.64
CA ARG A 141 8.75 3.31 -5.38
C ARG A 141 7.62 4.35 -5.39
N HIS A 142 7.48 5.17 -4.35
CA HIS A 142 6.46 6.21 -4.31
C HIS A 142 6.76 7.31 -5.34
N TYR A 143 8.04 7.64 -5.53
CA TYR A 143 8.49 8.56 -6.57
C TYR A 143 8.30 7.96 -7.97
N TYR A 144 8.60 6.67 -8.14
CA TYR A 144 8.32 5.95 -9.38
C TYR A 144 6.81 5.94 -9.72
N ASP A 145 5.95 5.64 -8.75
CA ASP A 145 4.50 5.66 -8.94
C ASP A 145 4.01 7.05 -9.39
N LEU A 146 4.52 8.13 -8.76
CA LEU A 146 4.23 9.50 -9.17
C LEU A 146 4.69 9.80 -10.59
N HIS A 147 5.88 9.33 -10.98
CA HIS A 147 6.38 9.46 -12.35
C HIS A 147 5.42 8.81 -13.35
N CYS A 148 5.05 7.54 -13.12
CA CYS A 148 4.14 6.82 -14.01
C CYS A 148 2.74 7.46 -14.07
N LEU A 149 2.17 7.80 -12.91
CA LEU A 149 0.85 8.42 -12.84
C LEU A 149 0.84 9.79 -13.53
N LEU A 150 1.89 10.60 -13.38
CA LEU A 150 1.99 11.89 -14.05
C LEU A 150 1.98 11.74 -15.58
N GLN A 151 2.49 10.65 -16.14
CA GLN A 151 2.42 10.42 -17.60
C GLN A 151 1.05 9.91 -18.07
N SER A 152 0.17 9.54 -17.15
CA SER A 152 -1.18 9.05 -17.48
C SER A 152 -2.21 10.18 -17.54
N GLU A 153 -3.30 9.95 -18.28
CA GLU A 153 -4.46 10.86 -18.31
C GLU A 153 -5.01 11.10 -16.89
N ALA A 154 -5.08 10.05 -16.07
CA ALA A 154 -5.55 10.14 -14.69
C ALA A 154 -4.71 11.11 -13.85
N GLY A 155 -3.37 11.07 -13.98
CA GLY A 155 -2.50 12.01 -13.24
C GLY A 155 -2.57 13.44 -13.79
N GLN A 156 -2.69 13.61 -15.10
CA GLN A 156 -2.90 14.93 -15.71
C GLN A 156 -4.22 15.57 -15.28
N THR A 157 -5.28 14.77 -15.12
CA THR A 157 -6.56 15.22 -14.56
C THR A 157 -6.43 15.52 -13.06
N ALA A 158 -5.81 14.61 -12.30
CA ALA A 158 -5.72 14.72 -10.85
C ALA A 158 -4.90 15.93 -10.39
N ILE A 159 -3.79 16.26 -11.06
CA ILE A 159 -2.91 17.35 -10.63
C ILE A 159 -3.59 18.73 -10.68
N THR A 160 -4.67 18.88 -11.45
CA THR A 160 -5.47 20.10 -11.52
C THR A 160 -6.64 20.13 -10.52
N ASP A 161 -6.96 19.00 -9.87
CA ASP A 161 -8.07 18.85 -8.93
C ASP A 161 -7.57 19.05 -7.49
N LEU A 162 -7.45 20.31 -7.07
CA LEU A 162 -6.94 20.68 -5.75
C LEU A 162 -7.90 20.34 -4.61
N ASP A 163 -9.20 20.29 -4.89
CA ASP A 163 -10.23 19.95 -3.89
C ASP A 163 -10.09 18.49 -3.47
N LEU A 164 -9.90 17.60 -4.45
CA LEU A 164 -9.56 16.20 -4.18
C LEU A 164 -8.24 16.10 -3.39
N GLY A 165 -7.23 16.89 -3.75
CA GLY A 165 -5.97 16.96 -3.02
C GLY A 165 -6.14 17.38 -1.55
N ALA A 166 -6.93 18.42 -1.30
CA ALA A 166 -7.24 18.90 0.05
C ALA A 166 -7.97 17.82 0.87
N ASP A 167 -8.90 17.10 0.25
CA ASP A 167 -9.60 15.98 0.87
C ASP A 167 -8.66 14.81 1.21
N CYS A 168 -7.70 14.49 0.34
CA CYS A 168 -6.68 13.48 0.61
C CYS A 168 -5.78 13.88 1.78
N VAL A 169 -5.33 15.14 1.83
CA VAL A 169 -4.54 15.68 2.95
C VAL A 169 -5.34 15.59 4.25
N ARG A 170 -6.60 16.05 4.25
CA ARG A 170 -7.50 16.00 5.41
C ARG A 170 -7.69 14.56 5.90
N HIS A 171 -7.95 13.62 4.99
CA HIS A 171 -8.10 12.22 5.32
C HIS A 171 -6.80 11.64 5.89
N ALA A 172 -5.65 11.89 5.26
CA ALA A 172 -4.37 11.40 5.74
C ALA A 172 -4.02 11.91 7.14
N ARG A 173 -4.34 13.18 7.45
CA ARG A 173 -4.14 13.75 8.79
C ARG A 173 -4.93 13.01 9.88
N MET A 174 -6.14 12.52 9.60
CA MET A 174 -6.90 11.77 10.60
C MET A 174 -6.18 10.50 11.10
N PHE A 175 -5.36 9.88 10.25
CA PHE A 175 -4.71 8.60 10.56
C PHE A 175 -3.18 8.69 10.75
N PHE A 176 -2.55 9.70 10.16
CA PHE A 176 -1.09 9.79 10.04
C PHE A 176 -0.48 11.12 10.49
N ASP A 177 -1.23 12.00 11.16
CA ASP A 177 -0.72 13.29 11.63
C ASP A 177 0.34 13.11 12.73
N ARG A 178 1.60 13.01 12.29
CA ARG A 178 2.80 12.97 13.11
C ARG A 178 3.58 14.25 12.83
N PRO A 179 4.18 14.89 13.86
CA PRO A 179 5.01 16.07 13.65
C PRO A 179 6.05 15.87 12.55
N ASP A 180 6.69 14.70 12.50
CA ASP A 180 7.73 14.39 11.52
C ASP A 180 7.29 14.45 10.06
N TYR A 181 6.00 14.22 9.76
CA TYR A 181 5.48 14.29 8.39
C TYR A 181 4.96 15.65 8.00
N ASP A 182 4.64 16.50 8.99
CA ASP A 182 4.19 17.87 8.76
C ASP A 182 3.07 17.98 7.70
N LEU A 183 2.09 17.06 7.76
CA LEU A 183 1.02 16.98 6.76
C LEU A 183 0.12 18.21 6.79
N ALA A 184 0.12 18.97 7.89
CA ALA A 184 -0.59 20.25 7.97
C ALA A 184 -0.03 21.31 7.00
N SER A 185 1.23 21.19 6.56
CA SER A 185 1.85 22.10 5.58
C SER A 185 1.68 21.64 4.13
N ALA A 186 0.99 20.52 3.87
CA ALA A 186 0.71 20.04 2.52
C ALA A 186 -0.47 20.83 1.92
N LEU A 187 -0.17 22.05 1.47
CA LEU A 187 -1.11 23.01 0.88
C LEU A 187 -0.54 23.53 -0.44
N PRO A 188 -1.40 24.02 -1.36
CA PRO A 188 -0.94 24.74 -2.55
C PRO A 188 0.05 25.85 -2.19
N GLY A 189 1.21 25.87 -2.85
CA GLY A 189 2.31 26.78 -2.52
C GLY A 189 3.33 26.24 -1.51
N SER A 190 3.07 25.12 -0.83
CA SER A 190 3.96 24.59 0.22
C SER A 190 4.17 23.07 0.21
N PHE A 191 3.75 22.38 -0.86
CA PHE A 191 4.05 20.96 -1.03
C PHE A 191 5.57 20.75 -1.14
N ALA A 192 6.09 19.75 -0.44
CA ALA A 192 7.51 19.40 -0.47
C ALA A 192 7.68 17.99 -1.03
N ILE A 193 7.92 17.84 -2.32
CA ILE A 193 7.95 16.55 -3.02
C ILE A 193 9.36 16.24 -3.51
N GLU A 194 10.03 17.22 -4.15
CA GLU A 194 11.39 17.13 -4.65
C GLU A 194 12.37 16.76 -3.53
N PRO A 195 13.10 15.64 -3.66
CA PRO A 195 14.10 15.24 -2.67
C PRO A 195 15.23 16.27 -2.54
N VAL A 196 15.65 16.59 -1.31
CA VAL A 196 16.91 17.35 -1.09
C VAL A 196 18.13 16.51 -1.46
N THR A 197 19.26 17.17 -1.72
CA THR A 197 20.52 16.54 -2.14
C THR A 197 20.90 15.29 -1.33
N GLY A 198 20.86 15.35 0.01
CA GLY A 198 21.20 14.18 0.85
C GLY A 198 20.19 13.02 0.75
N MET A 199 18.93 13.32 0.43
CA MET A 199 17.87 12.33 0.23
C MET A 199 18.02 11.61 -1.11
N VAL A 200 18.50 12.31 -2.15
CA VAL A 200 18.67 11.78 -3.51
C VAL A 200 19.59 10.55 -3.54
N GLU A 201 20.73 10.60 -2.83
CA GLU A 201 21.67 9.47 -2.80
C GLU A 201 21.05 8.22 -2.18
N ALA A 202 20.37 8.39 -1.05
CA ALA A 202 19.69 7.30 -0.36
C ALA A 202 18.53 6.72 -1.19
N LEU A 203 17.77 7.58 -1.88
CA LEU A 203 16.70 7.14 -2.78
C LEU A 203 17.26 6.41 -4.00
N ARG A 204 18.42 6.82 -4.54
CA ARG A 204 19.05 6.14 -5.68
C ARG A 204 19.44 4.71 -5.31
N ALA A 205 19.96 4.50 -4.11
CA ALA A 205 20.27 3.17 -3.60
C ALA A 205 19.01 2.31 -3.42
N ASP A 206 17.94 2.86 -2.86
CA ASP A 206 16.65 2.14 -2.75
C ASP A 206 16.01 1.86 -4.13
N TYR A 207 16.16 2.78 -5.09
CA TYR A 207 15.61 2.62 -6.44
C TYR A 207 16.25 1.46 -7.18
N ALA A 208 17.57 1.26 -7.02
CA ALA A 208 18.27 0.09 -7.58
C ALA A 208 17.60 -1.23 -7.14
N ASN A 209 17.18 -1.34 -5.88
CA ASN A 209 16.46 -2.51 -5.37
C ASN A 209 15.02 -2.61 -5.91
N THR A 210 14.41 -1.47 -6.23
CA THR A 210 13.05 -1.40 -6.79
C THR A 210 13.02 -1.78 -8.28
N THR A 211 14.08 -1.49 -9.05
CA THR A 211 14.13 -1.76 -10.49
C THR A 211 13.93 -3.23 -10.85
N ALA A 212 14.39 -4.16 -10.00
CA ALA A 212 14.20 -5.59 -10.20
C ALA A 212 12.71 -6.03 -10.19
N MET A 213 11.81 -5.18 -9.69
CA MET A 213 10.37 -5.42 -9.64
C MET A 213 9.58 -4.71 -10.74
N ILE A 214 10.25 -3.90 -11.58
CA ILE A 214 9.60 -3.16 -12.66
C ILE A 214 9.54 -4.04 -13.91
N PHE A 215 8.36 -4.18 -14.49
CA PHE A 215 8.19 -4.86 -15.77
C PHE A 215 8.63 -3.95 -16.92
N GLY A 216 9.42 -4.49 -17.85
CA GLY A 216 9.92 -3.74 -19.01
C GLY A 216 11.14 -2.86 -18.67
N ALA A 217 11.35 -1.82 -19.47
CA ALA A 217 12.44 -0.87 -19.25
C ALA A 217 12.08 0.08 -18.10
N ALA A 218 12.79 -0.02 -16.98
CA ALA A 218 12.66 0.94 -15.90
C ALA A 218 13.15 2.34 -16.37
N PRO A 219 12.41 3.42 -16.04
CA PRO A 219 12.85 4.77 -16.35
C PRO A 219 14.16 5.10 -15.63
N ALA A 220 14.94 6.03 -16.17
CA ALA A 220 16.13 6.49 -15.46
C ALA A 220 15.69 7.20 -14.16
N PHE A 221 16.44 7.00 -13.09
CA PHE A 221 16.10 7.61 -11.80
C PHE A 221 16.04 9.15 -11.89
N ASP A 222 16.85 9.76 -12.76
CA ASP A 222 16.84 11.21 -12.97
C ASP A 222 15.53 11.69 -13.61
N ASP A 223 14.87 10.88 -14.45
CA ASP A 223 13.54 11.19 -15.02
C ASP A 223 12.44 11.13 -13.94
N VAL A 224 12.58 10.19 -13.00
CA VAL A 224 11.70 10.07 -11.83
C VAL A 224 11.83 11.32 -10.95
N LEU A 225 13.07 11.78 -10.69
CA LEU A 225 13.32 13.01 -9.94
C LEU A 225 12.79 14.25 -10.68
N ALA A 226 12.98 14.35 -11.99
CA ALA A 226 12.46 15.45 -12.81
C ALA A 226 10.92 15.53 -12.73
N SER A 227 10.25 14.38 -12.62
CA SER A 227 8.79 14.33 -12.45
C SER A 227 8.36 14.82 -11.07
N ALA A 228 9.08 14.44 -10.01
CA ALA A 228 8.84 14.94 -8.65
C ALA A 228 8.99 16.48 -8.59
N GLN A 229 10.07 17.01 -9.17
CA GLN A 229 10.30 18.46 -9.28
C GLN A 229 9.21 19.15 -10.11
N ARG A 230 8.72 18.52 -11.19
CA ARG A 230 7.63 19.09 -12.01
C ARG A 230 6.34 19.17 -11.22
N ILE A 231 5.97 18.12 -10.48
CA ILE A 231 4.77 18.10 -9.65
C ILE A 231 4.85 19.21 -8.59
N GLU A 232 5.97 19.30 -7.87
CA GLU A 232 6.17 20.36 -6.86
C GLU A 232 6.00 21.75 -7.45
N ARG A 233 6.64 22.03 -8.60
CA ARG A 233 6.53 23.33 -9.28
C ARG A 233 5.09 23.67 -9.65
N ILE A 234 4.33 22.72 -10.16
CA ILE A 234 2.91 22.94 -10.53
C ILE A 234 2.10 23.25 -9.27
N LEU A 235 2.20 22.41 -8.24
CA LEU A 235 1.40 22.57 -7.03
C LEU A 235 1.78 23.81 -6.19
N ASN A 236 3.00 24.31 -6.40
CA ASN A 236 3.51 25.49 -5.73
C ASN A 236 3.51 26.75 -6.60
N ASP A 237 2.88 26.71 -7.78
CA ASP A 237 2.73 27.88 -8.63
C ASP A 237 1.93 28.97 -7.89
N PRO A 238 2.41 30.22 -7.81
CA PRO A 238 1.72 31.33 -7.15
C PRO A 238 0.28 31.56 -7.65
N GLU A 239 -0.01 31.30 -8.93
CA GLU A 239 -1.36 31.46 -9.48
C GLU A 239 -2.32 30.45 -8.86
N ILE A 240 -1.87 29.21 -8.63
CA ILE A 240 -2.59 28.12 -7.98
C ILE A 240 -2.69 28.33 -6.46
N ALA A 241 -1.65 28.86 -5.83
CA ALA A 241 -1.64 29.15 -4.39
C ALA A 241 -2.64 30.27 -4.03
N SER A 242 -2.87 31.22 -4.95
CA SER A 242 -3.77 32.36 -4.72
C SER A 242 -5.26 31.97 -4.77
N SER A 243 -5.66 31.01 -5.59
CA SER A 243 -7.05 30.54 -5.71
C SER A 243 -7.56 29.82 -4.46
N GLY A 244 -6.67 29.21 -3.66
CA GLY A 244 -7.03 28.55 -2.40
C GLY A 244 -7.35 29.51 -1.23
N THR A 245 -7.11 30.81 -1.38
CA THR A 245 -7.33 31.80 -0.29
C THR A 245 -8.66 32.56 -0.38
N HIS A 246 -9.45 32.37 -1.45
CA HIS A 246 -10.69 33.12 -1.66
C HIS A 246 -11.94 32.51 -1.01
N ASP A 247 -11.94 31.23 -0.64
CA ASP A 247 -13.13 30.56 -0.09
C ASP A 247 -13.25 30.57 1.45
N ALA A 248 -12.24 31.09 2.16
CA ALA A 248 -12.24 31.12 3.63
C ALA A 248 -12.84 32.39 4.26
N ARG A 249 -13.44 33.31 3.47
CA ARG A 249 -13.93 34.61 3.97
C ARG A 249 -15.43 34.86 3.87
N ASN A 250 -16.24 33.87 3.47
CA ASN A 250 -17.69 34.05 3.34
C ASN A 250 -18.49 32.94 4.03
N GLN A 251 -18.24 32.73 5.33
CA GLN A 251 -19.21 32.12 6.25
C GLN A 251 -19.07 32.81 7.62
N ASP A 252 -19.66 34.00 7.74
CA ASP A 252 -20.13 34.63 8.98
C ASP A 252 -21.44 35.36 8.66
#